data_AF-A0A8T4CIK5-F1
#
_entry.id   AF-A0A8T4CIK5-F1
#
_cell.length_a   1.000
_cell.length_b   1.000
_cell.length_c   1.000
_cell.angle_alpha   90.00
_cell.angle_beta   90.00
_cell.angle_gamma   90.00
#
_symmetry.space_group_name_H-M   'P 1'
#
loop_
_entity.id
_entity.type
_entity.pdbx_description
1 polymer ?
#
loop_
_entity_poly.entity_id
_entity_poly.type
_entity_poly.pdbx_seq_one_letter_code
_entity_poly.pdbx_strand_id
1 'polypeptide(L)'
;DLTTSNMILSAEGKIFLVDFGLGEKNAELEARGVDLHLMKRALQSTHYQFAEDCFEAVLRGYSAVFGAEEAGKVLEKIMEIERRGRYVAERREEA
;
A
#
# COMPACT_ATOMS: atom_id res chain seq x y z
N ASP A 1 2.16 9.84 0.48
CA ASP A 1 0.76 9.56 0.83
C ASP A 1 0.07 8.87 -0.34
N LEU A 2 -0.11 7.55 -0.26
CA LEU A 2 -0.61 6.74 -1.37
C LEU A 2 -2.10 6.45 -1.19
N THR A 3 -2.93 7.29 -1.81
CA THR A 3 -4.39 7.13 -1.87
C THR A 3 -4.87 7.21 -3.31
N THR A 4 -6.08 6.70 -3.60
CA THR A 4 -6.65 6.79 -4.96
C THR A 4 -6.98 8.24 -5.36
N SER A 5 -7.19 9.14 -4.40
CA SER A 5 -7.39 10.58 -4.65
C SER A 5 -6.14 11.28 -5.19
N ASN A 6 -4.95 10.71 -4.94
CA ASN A 6 -3.67 11.20 -5.45
C ASN A 6 -3.29 10.54 -6.79
N MET A 7 -4.26 9.90 -7.47
CA MET A 7 -4.06 9.25 -8.77
C MET A 7 -4.96 9.90 -9.83
N ILE A 8 -4.37 10.25 -10.98
CA ILE A 8 -5.08 10.81 -12.13
C ILE A 8 -5.01 9.81 -13.28
N LEU A 9 -6.17 9.38 -13.78
CA LEU A 9 -6.28 8.57 -14.99
C LEU A 9 -6.40 9.50 -16.22
N SER A 10 -5.46 9.40 -17.16
CA SER A 10 -5.52 10.16 -18.40
C SER A 10 -6.50 9.56 -19.41
N ALA A 11 -6.87 10.34 -20.42
CA ALA A 11 -7.75 9.88 -21.51
C ALA A 11 -7.15 8.70 -22.29
N GLU A 12 -5.83 8.55 -22.29
CA GLU A 12 -5.09 7.44 -22.91
C GLU A 12 -4.94 6.22 -21.97
N GLY A 13 -5.57 6.23 -20.80
CA GLY A 13 -5.54 5.12 -19.84
C GLY A 13 -4.26 5.03 -19.01
N LYS A 14 -3.48 6.11 -18.91
CA LYS A 14 -2.26 6.14 -18.08
C LYS A 14 -2.57 6.69 -16.69
N ILE A 15 -1.97 6.10 -15.65
CA ILE A 15 -2.09 6.57 -14.29
C ILE A 15 -0.91 7.49 -13.96
N PHE A 16 -1.21 8.68 -13.45
CA PHE A 16 -0.26 9.64 -12.94
C PHE A 16 -0.43 9.77 -11.43
N LEU A 17 0.67 9.71 -10.68
CA LEU A 17 0.68 9.99 -9.25
C LEU A 17 0.99 11.46 -9.02
N VAL A 18 0.23 12.09 -8.13
CA VAL A 18 0.44 13.48 -7.70
C VAL A 18 0.60 13.54 -6.19
N ASP A 19 1.00 14.71 -5.69
CA ASP A 19 1.23 14.95 -4.25
C ASP A 19 2.31 14.06 -3.61
N PHE A 20 3.57 14.45 -3.86
CA PHE A 20 4.74 13.87 -3.21
C PHE A 20 5.20 14.68 -1.98
N GLY A 21 4.33 15.50 -1.38
CA GLY A 21 4.71 16.39 -0.28
C GLY A 21 5.22 15.68 0.97
N LEU A 22 4.79 14.43 1.18
CA LEU A 22 5.27 13.53 2.24
C LEU A 22 6.23 12.44 1.72
N GLY A 23 6.66 12.52 0.47
CA GLY A 23 7.52 11.52 -0.14
C GLY A 23 8.97 11.66 0.33
N GLU A 24 9.63 10.52 0.53
CA GLU A 24 11.06 10.46 0.83
C GLU A 24 11.78 9.44 -0.06
N LYS A 25 13.09 9.64 -0.27
CA LYS A 25 13.92 8.63 -0.93
C LYS A 25 14.39 7.62 0.10
N ASN A 26 13.58 6.58 0.30
CA ASN A 26 13.87 5.52 1.24
C ASN A 26 13.77 4.14 0.55
N ALA A 27 14.84 3.35 0.64
CA ALA A 27 14.90 2.01 0.05
C ALA A 27 14.65 0.90 1.07
N GLU A 28 14.39 1.25 2.34
CA GLU A 28 14.15 0.29 3.40
C GLU A 28 12.88 -0.54 3.16
N LEU A 29 12.95 -1.80 3.57
CA LEU A 29 11.82 -2.73 3.46
C LEU A 29 10.61 -2.26 4.28
N GLU A 30 10.86 -1.68 5.46
CA GLU A 30 9.82 -1.12 6.33
C GLU A 30 9.06 0.01 5.63
N ALA A 31 9.77 0.97 5.04
CA ALA A 31 9.16 2.10 4.34
C ALA A 31 8.27 1.64 3.18
N ARG A 32 8.77 0.71 2.35
CA ARG A 32 7.99 0.11 1.25
C ARG A 32 6.77 -0.65 1.75
N GLY A 33 6.92 -1.39 2.84
CA GLY A 33 5.82 -2.12 3.48
C GLY A 33 4.73 -1.19 4.01
N VAL A 34 5.13 -0.07 4.64
CA VAL A 34 4.20 0.96 5.12
C VAL A 34 3.44 1.58 3.95
N ASP A 35 4.12 1.96 2.88
CA ASP A 35 3.50 2.56 1.69
C ASP A 35 2.44 1.65 1.06
N LEU A 36 2.77 0.37 0.82
CA LEU A 36 1.82 -0.58 0.24
C LEU A 36 0.70 -0.95 1.23
N HIS A 37 0.98 -0.99 2.53
CA HIS A 37 -0.06 -1.18 3.55
C HIS A 37 -1.05 -0.01 3.57
N LEU A 38 -0.57 1.23 3.48
CA LEU A 38 -1.42 2.42 3.37
C LEU A 38 -2.30 2.37 2.12
N MET A 39 -1.73 1.95 0.98
CA MET A 39 -2.51 1.76 -0.25
C MET A 39 -3.61 0.70 -0.09
N LYS A 40 -3.29 -0.45 0.53
CA LYS A 40 -4.28 -1.50 0.82
C LYS A 40 -5.42 -0.95 1.69
N ARG A 41 -5.08 -0.20 2.74
CA ARG A 41 -6.05 0.44 3.65
C ARG A 41 -6.93 1.46 2.92
N ALA A 42 -6.34 2.26 2.02
CA ALA A 42 -7.08 3.21 1.21
C ALA A 42 -8.12 2.49 0.33
N LEU A 43 -7.70 1.44 -0.39
CA LEU A 43 -8.58 0.61 -1.21
C LEU A 43 -9.71 -0.03 -0.39
N GLN A 44 -9.39 -0.59 0.78
CA GLN A 44 -10.38 -1.19 1.67
C GLN A 44 -11.41 -0.18 2.20
N SER A 45 -10.99 1.06 2.43
CA SER A 45 -11.86 2.13 2.95
C SER A 45 -12.78 2.70 1.87
N THR A 46 -12.26 2.98 0.67
CA THR A 46 -13.01 3.69 -0.38
C THR A 46 -13.65 2.76 -1.41
N HIS A 47 -13.05 1.60 -1.68
CA HIS A 47 -13.43 0.68 -2.75
C HIS A 47 -13.54 -0.77 -2.24
N TYR A 48 -14.17 -0.96 -1.07
CA TYR A 48 -14.20 -2.23 -0.34
C TYR A 48 -14.58 -3.47 -1.19
N GLN A 49 -15.48 -3.33 -2.16
CA GLN A 49 -15.93 -4.43 -3.02
C GLN A 49 -14.84 -5.00 -3.94
N PHE A 50 -13.88 -4.16 -4.34
CA PHE A 50 -12.82 -4.51 -5.30
C PHE A 50 -11.43 -4.41 -4.67
N ALA A 51 -11.35 -4.17 -3.36
CA ALA A 51 -10.10 -3.84 -2.68
C ALA A 51 -9.06 -4.96 -2.81
N GLU A 52 -9.48 -6.22 -2.72
CA GLU A 52 -8.60 -7.38 -2.88
C GLU A 52 -8.06 -7.48 -4.31
N ASP A 53 -8.95 -7.47 -5.31
CA ASP A 53 -8.57 -7.54 -6.74
C ASP A 53 -7.64 -6.39 -7.15
N CYS A 54 -7.96 -5.16 -6.71
CA CYS A 54 -7.13 -3.99 -6.95
C CYS A 54 -5.76 -4.13 -6.29
N PHE A 55 -5.71 -4.59 -5.04
CA PHE A 55 -4.45 -4.74 -4.32
C PHE A 55 -3.59 -5.86 -4.91
N GLU A 56 -4.19 -6.95 -5.38
CA GLU A 56 -3.47 -7.97 -6.13
C GLU A 56 -2.88 -7.41 -7.44
N ALA A 57 -3.62 -6.57 -8.16
CA ALA A 57 -3.11 -5.94 -9.38
C ALA A 57 -1.89 -5.06 -9.09
N VAL A 58 -1.91 -4.34 -7.96
CA VAL A 58 -0.77 -3.56 -7.47
C VAL A 58 0.42 -4.46 -7.17
N LEU A 59 0.22 -5.55 -6.42
CA LEU A 59 1.29 -6.50 -6.09
C LEU A 59 1.88 -7.17 -7.33
N ARG A 60 1.05 -7.52 -8.32
CA ARG A 60 1.51 -8.05 -9.61
C ARG A 60 2.41 -7.04 -10.34
N GLY A 61 1.98 -5.78 -10.43
CA GLY A 61 2.78 -4.72 -11.03
C GLY A 61 4.10 -4.47 -10.27
N TYR A 62 4.03 -4.45 -8.94
CA TYR A 62 5.19 -4.29 -8.07
C TYR A 62 6.20 -5.41 -8.25
N SER A 63 5.74 -6.67 -8.24
CA SER A 63 6.58 -7.85 -8.45
C SER A 63 7.17 -7.91 -9.85
N ALA A 64 6.48 -7.42 -10.88
CA ALA A 64 7.01 -7.39 -12.24
C ALA A 64 8.20 -6.44 -12.38
N VAL A 65 8.27 -5.39 -11.56
CA VAL A 65 9.36 -4.39 -11.58
C VAL A 65 10.50 -4.76 -10.63
N PHE A 66 10.20 -5.16 -9.39
CA PHE A 66 11.19 -5.44 -8.36
C PHE A 66 11.63 -6.91 -8.27
N GLY A 67 10.93 -7.82 -8.95
CA GLY A 67 11.16 -9.26 -8.87
C GLY A 67 10.38 -9.93 -7.73
N ALA A 68 10.14 -11.23 -7.88
CA ALA A 68 9.30 -12.01 -6.97
C ALA A 68 9.89 -12.14 -5.55
N GLU A 69 11.22 -12.25 -5.44
CA GLU A 69 11.88 -12.38 -4.13
C GLU A 69 11.69 -11.12 -3.28
N GLU A 70 11.94 -9.94 -3.86
CA GLU A 70 11.82 -8.67 -3.16
C GLU A 70 10.36 -8.35 -2.85
N ALA A 71 9.45 -8.61 -3.79
CA ALA A 71 8.02 -8.46 -3.56
C ALA A 71 7.53 -9.38 -2.44
N GLY A 72 8.05 -10.60 -2.34
CA GLY A 72 7.76 -11.53 -1.24
C GLY A 72 8.15 -10.97 0.12
N LYS A 73 9.37 -10.41 0.25
CA LYS A 73 9.82 -9.75 1.50
C LYS A 73 8.91 -8.59 1.89
N VAL A 74 8.49 -7.78 0.92
CA VAL A 74 7.59 -6.65 1.18
C VAL A 74 6.22 -7.15 1.61
N LEU A 75 5.70 -8.23 1.01
CA LEU A 75 4.42 -8.83 1.41
C LEU A 75 4.45 -9.36 2.85
N GLU A 76 5.54 -10.05 3.22
CA GLU A 76 5.77 -10.48 4.61
C GLU A 76 5.79 -9.29 5.57
N LYS A 77 6.47 -8.21 5.17
CA LYS A 77 6.53 -6.98 5.95
C LYS A 77 5.15 -6.32 6.12
N ILE A 78 4.31 -6.30 5.08
CA ILE A 78 2.93 -5.79 5.18
C ILE A 78 2.13 -6.59 6.23
N MET A 79 2.25 -7.93 6.23
CA MET A 79 1.57 -8.77 7.23
C MET A 79 2.05 -8.49 8.67
N GLU A 80 3.34 -8.20 8.85
CA GLU A 80 3.90 -7.81 10.14
C GLU A 80 3.34 -6.46 10.61
N ILE A 81 3.30 -5.46 9.73
CA ILE A 81 2.74 -4.12 10.00
C ILE A 81 1.26 -4.21 10.38
N GLU A 82 0.47 -5.03 9.67
CA GLU A 82 -0.94 -5.27 9.97
C GLU A 82 -1.18 -5.85 11.36
N ARG A 83 -0.30 -6.74 11.82
CA ARG A 83 -0.37 -7.29 13.19
C ARG A 83 -0.06 -6.20 14.22
N ARG A 84 0.96 -5.38 13.98
CA ARG A 84 1.34 -4.27 14.87
C ARG A 84 0.22 -3.24 15.02
N GLY A 85 -0.49 -2.93 13.93
CA GLY A 85 -1.65 -2.03 13.96
C GLY A 85 -2.80 -2.53 14.85
N ARG A 86 -3.05 -3.85 14.88
CA ARG A 86 -4.11 -4.47 15.71
C ARG A 86 -3.83 -4.36 17.21
N TYR A 87 -2.58 -4.58 17.64
CA TYR A 87 -2.18 -4.41 19.05
C TYR A 87 -2.32 -2.96 19.56
N VAL A 88 -2.32 -1.97 18.67
CA VAL A 88 -2.56 -0.57 19.03
C VAL A 88 -4.05 -0.28 19.19
N ALA A 89 -4.91 -0.94 18.41
CA ALA A 89 -6.37 -0.82 18.53
C ALA A 89 -6.89 -1.47 19.82
N GLU A 90 -6.43 -2.69 20.15
CA GLU A 90 -6.82 -3.40 21.38
C GLU A 90 -6.47 -2.60 22.64
N ARG A 91 -5.28 -1.99 22.71
CA ARG A 91 -4.86 -1.13 23.84
C ARG A 91 -5.64 0.18 23.99
N ARG A 92 -6.34 0.62 22.94
CA ARG A 92 -7.19 1.83 22.99
C ARG A 92 -8.60 1.53 23.48
N GLU A 93 -9.07 0.27 23.39
CA GLU A 93 -10.36 -0.14 23.94
C GLU A 93 -10.27 -0.45 25.45
N GLU A 94 -9.07 -0.72 25.96
CA GLU A 94 -8.80 -0.99 27.38
C GLU A 94 -8.51 0.27 28.24
N ALA A 95 -8.46 1.46 27.63
CA ALA A 95 -8.15 2.74 28.28
C ALA A 95 -9.36 3.69 28.29
#